data_AF-A0A2G9RK39-F1
#
_entry.id   AF-A0A2G9RK39-F1
#
_cell.length_a   1.000
_cell.length_b   1.000
_cell.length_c   1.000
_cell.angle_alpha   90.00
_cell.angle_beta   90.00
_cell.angle_gamma   90.00
#
_symmetry.space_group_name_H-M   'P 1'
#
loop_
_entity.id
_entity.type
_entity.pdbx_description
1 polymer ?
#
loop_
_entity_poly.entity_id
_entity_poly.type
_entity_poly.pdbx_seq_one_letter_code
_entity_poly.pdbx_strand_id
1 'polypeptide(L)'
;MAIWLRGMNPEETMSLTKEMVASGCVLTWPEEWRGLLVDKHSTGGVGDKVSLPLAPALAACGCKMLEILHSVGCCIVGQSANLVPADKILYEMRDVTATVDSLPLITGGYLLWLCGQAVSESQGAEKIAKVLDDGSALQCFRKMVEAQGVQPDIARSLNSNSNLGKASHIEELIAQTTGTVELIRARTIAEILNTLGAGRKKATDVINHSIGAELLVRVGQHVEKGKRNS
;
A
#
# COMPACT_ATOMS: atom_id res chain seq x y z
N MET A 1 -1.80 25.03 7.28
CA MET A 1 -2.32 26.01 6.29
C MET A 1 -1.25 26.99 5.82
N ALA A 2 -0.51 27.66 6.71
CA ALA A 2 0.52 28.63 6.31
C ALA A 2 1.60 28.06 5.35
N ILE A 3 2.19 26.89 5.67
CA ILE A 3 3.18 26.22 4.82
C ILE A 3 2.59 25.84 3.44
N TRP A 4 1.33 25.40 3.39
CA TRP A 4 0.67 25.09 2.12
C TRP A 4 0.48 26.33 1.23
N LEU A 5 0.10 27.46 1.83
CA LEU A 5 -0.11 28.72 1.12
C LEU A 5 1.19 29.44 0.71
N ARG A 6 2.26 29.27 1.48
CA ARG A 6 3.51 30.05 1.34
C ARG A 6 4.69 29.21 0.83
N GLY A 7 4.57 27.90 0.84
CA GLY A 7 5.67 26.98 0.58
C GLY A 7 6.72 27.00 1.70
N MET A 8 7.78 26.24 1.47
CA MET A 8 9.04 26.26 2.22
C MET A 8 10.18 26.16 1.23
N ASN A 9 11.30 26.81 1.51
CA ASN A 9 12.52 26.63 0.73
C ASN A 9 13.21 25.29 1.09
N PRO A 10 14.24 24.85 0.33
CA PRO A 10 14.93 23.59 0.59
C PRO A 10 15.60 23.49 1.97
N GLU A 11 16.13 24.60 2.51
CA GLU A 11 16.78 24.61 3.83
C GLU A 11 15.76 24.45 4.96
N GLU A 12 14.62 25.12 4.86
CA GLU A 12 13.50 24.97 5.79
C GLU A 12 12.95 23.54 5.74
N THR A 13 12.81 22.98 4.54
CA THR A 13 12.33 21.59 4.33
C THR A 13 13.28 20.58 4.94
N MET A 14 14.57 20.75 4.71
CA MET A 14 15.60 19.91 5.32
C MET A 14 15.60 20.02 6.85
N SER A 15 15.48 21.23 7.38
CA SER A 15 15.49 21.48 8.82
C SER A 15 14.28 20.85 9.50
N LEU A 16 13.07 21.06 8.94
CA LEU A 16 11.85 20.41 9.43
C LEU A 16 11.97 18.88 9.39
N THR A 17 12.51 18.33 8.30
CA THR A 17 12.71 16.88 8.15
C THR A 17 13.66 16.34 9.22
N LYS A 18 14.78 17.02 9.50
CA LYS A 18 15.74 16.61 10.53
C LYS A 18 15.12 16.63 11.92
N GLU A 19 14.38 17.68 12.27
CA GLU A 19 13.69 17.78 13.56
C GLU A 19 12.61 16.70 13.71
N MET A 20 11.88 16.39 12.62
CA MET A 20 10.92 15.28 12.62
C MET A 20 11.59 13.92 12.85
N VAL A 21 12.73 13.65 12.20
CA VAL A 21 13.51 12.43 12.42
C VAL A 21 14.03 12.36 13.86
N ALA A 22 14.57 13.46 14.38
CA ALA A 22 15.12 13.53 15.73
C ALA A 22 14.05 13.46 16.84
N SER A 23 12.78 13.70 16.52
CA SER A 23 11.67 13.67 17.48
C SER A 23 11.34 12.27 18.02
N GLY A 24 11.89 11.20 17.42
CA GLY A 24 11.66 9.82 17.83
C GLY A 24 12.90 8.94 17.70
N CYS A 25 12.69 7.64 17.73
CA CYS A 25 13.75 6.66 17.57
C CYS A 25 14.22 6.57 16.12
N VAL A 26 15.54 6.56 15.92
CA VAL A 26 16.18 6.20 14.66
C VAL A 26 16.61 4.74 14.76
N LEU A 27 16.10 3.91 13.85
CA LEU A 27 16.46 2.50 13.82
C LEU A 27 17.86 2.33 13.23
N THR A 28 18.60 1.38 13.80
CA THR A 28 19.92 0.97 13.33
C THR A 28 19.89 -0.49 12.97
N TRP A 29 20.61 -0.88 11.92
CA TRP A 29 20.62 -2.24 11.41
C TRP A 29 22.05 -2.81 11.38
N PRO A 30 22.19 -4.15 11.39
CA PRO A 30 23.48 -4.79 11.19
C PRO A 30 24.14 -4.37 9.86
N GLU A 31 25.47 -4.26 9.84
CA GLU A 31 26.23 -3.77 8.67
C GLU A 31 26.04 -4.69 7.45
N GLU A 32 25.79 -5.98 7.65
CA GLU A 32 25.50 -6.93 6.58
C GLU A 32 24.21 -6.63 5.80
N TRP A 33 23.32 -5.79 6.34
CA TRP A 33 22.10 -5.35 5.64
C TRP A 33 22.29 -4.06 4.85
N ARG A 34 23.50 -3.49 4.89
CA ARG A 34 23.82 -2.29 4.11
C ARG A 34 23.64 -2.57 2.62
N GLY A 35 22.82 -1.74 1.98
CA GLY A 35 22.45 -1.92 0.57
C GLY A 35 21.33 -2.94 0.33
N LEU A 36 20.81 -3.61 1.37
CA LEU A 36 19.63 -4.47 1.28
C LEU A 36 18.36 -3.80 1.83
N LEU A 37 18.54 -2.73 2.62
CA LEU A 37 17.43 -1.95 3.19
C LEU A 37 16.70 -1.17 2.11
N VAL A 38 15.41 -1.46 1.94
CA VAL A 38 14.52 -0.80 1.00
C VAL A 38 13.21 -0.46 1.68
N ASP A 39 12.62 0.66 1.32
CA ASP A 39 11.27 1.04 1.73
C ASP A 39 10.53 1.61 0.51
N LYS A 40 9.22 1.37 0.45
CA LYS A 40 8.34 1.96 -0.54
C LYS A 40 7.31 2.81 0.17
N HIS A 41 7.45 4.12 0.02
CA HIS A 41 6.40 5.04 0.39
C HIS A 41 5.42 5.22 -0.78
N SER A 42 4.12 5.12 -0.50
CA SER A 42 3.12 5.66 -1.39
C SER A 42 2.70 7.00 -0.86
N THR A 43 2.65 7.97 -1.74
CA THR A 43 1.85 9.16 -1.53
C THR A 43 0.43 8.71 -1.15
N GLY A 44 -0.30 8.01 -2.02
CA GLY A 44 -1.69 7.62 -1.74
C GLY A 44 -2.47 7.39 -3.02
N GLY A 45 -3.63 6.76 -2.93
CA GLY A 45 -4.43 6.46 -4.11
C GLY A 45 -5.63 5.56 -3.81
N VAL A 46 -6.70 5.74 -4.57
CA VAL A 46 -7.90 4.89 -4.43
C VAL A 46 -7.58 3.50 -4.98
N GLY A 47 -7.67 2.49 -4.13
CA GLY A 47 -7.34 1.11 -4.50
C GLY A 47 -5.83 0.83 -4.59
N ASP A 48 -4.98 1.74 -4.12
CA ASP A 48 -3.54 1.49 -4.05
C ASP A 48 -3.23 0.44 -2.97
N LYS A 49 -3.03 -0.80 -3.42
CA LYS A 49 -2.72 -1.95 -2.56
C LYS A 49 -1.31 -2.48 -2.76
N VAL A 50 -0.46 -1.73 -3.45
CA VAL A 50 0.83 -2.18 -3.96
C VAL A 50 1.78 -2.63 -2.87
N SER A 51 1.79 -1.92 -1.74
CA SER A 51 2.68 -2.25 -0.63
C SER A 51 2.43 -3.66 -0.09
N LEU A 52 1.20 -4.19 -0.18
CA LEU A 52 0.83 -5.52 0.31
C LEU A 52 1.56 -6.66 -0.43
N PRO A 53 1.55 -6.76 -1.77
CA PRO A 53 2.34 -7.75 -2.50
C PRO A 53 3.81 -7.34 -2.70
N LEU A 54 4.13 -6.04 -2.76
CA LEU A 54 5.49 -5.59 -3.05
C LEU A 54 6.45 -5.85 -1.89
N ALA A 55 6.03 -5.60 -0.65
CA ALA A 55 6.85 -5.86 0.53
C ALA A 55 7.36 -7.31 0.62
N PRO A 56 6.49 -8.34 0.52
CA PRO A 56 6.95 -9.72 0.52
C PRO A 56 7.67 -10.12 -0.77
N ALA A 57 7.37 -9.53 -1.93
CA ALA A 57 8.14 -9.77 -3.15
C ALA A 57 9.59 -9.29 -3.03
N LEU A 58 9.82 -8.07 -2.51
CA LEU A 58 11.16 -7.54 -2.26
C LEU A 58 11.92 -8.39 -1.23
N ALA A 59 11.26 -8.83 -0.16
CA ALA A 59 11.86 -9.71 0.82
C ALA A 59 12.19 -11.10 0.25
N ALA A 60 11.35 -11.65 -0.62
CA ALA A 60 11.66 -12.88 -1.37
C ALA A 60 12.86 -12.71 -2.32
N CYS A 61 13.10 -11.50 -2.82
CA CYS A 61 14.30 -11.14 -3.57
C CYS A 61 15.53 -10.82 -2.71
N GLY A 62 15.45 -10.94 -1.37
CA GLY A 62 16.56 -10.76 -0.44
C GLY A 62 16.68 -9.38 0.20
N CYS A 63 15.82 -8.42 -0.16
CA CYS A 63 15.80 -7.10 0.46
C CYS A 63 15.21 -7.13 1.89
N LYS A 64 15.42 -6.05 2.64
CA LYS A 64 15.02 -5.88 4.05
C LYS A 64 14.20 -4.59 4.21
N MET A 65 13.06 -4.62 4.92
CA MET A 65 12.25 -3.41 5.25
C MET A 65 12.40 -2.92 6.71
N LEU A 66 11.81 -3.59 7.73
CA LEU A 66 11.81 -3.12 9.14
C LEU A 66 11.69 -4.25 10.20
N GLU A 67 12.19 -3.97 11.42
CA GLU A 67 12.56 -4.76 12.64
C GLU A 67 12.09 -6.22 12.87
N ILE A 68 11.00 -6.71 12.27
CA ILE A 68 10.63 -8.15 12.20
C ILE A 68 11.65 -8.96 11.33
N LEU A 69 12.74 -8.30 10.92
CA LEU A 69 13.73 -8.67 9.92
C LEU A 69 14.52 -9.95 10.17
N HIS A 70 14.68 -10.38 11.42
CA HIS A 70 15.49 -11.57 11.71
C HIS A 70 14.87 -12.86 11.15
N SER A 71 13.54 -12.94 10.99
CA SER A 71 12.85 -14.17 10.57
C SER A 71 12.15 -14.08 9.21
N VAL A 72 11.65 -12.90 8.81
CA VAL A 72 10.79 -12.76 7.61
C VAL A 72 11.41 -11.92 6.49
N GLY A 73 12.05 -10.78 6.84
CA GLY A 73 12.63 -9.84 5.87
C GLY A 73 11.76 -8.64 5.50
N CYS A 74 10.45 -8.65 5.79
CA CYS A 74 9.58 -7.48 5.64
C CYS A 74 8.51 -7.37 6.75
N CYS A 75 7.95 -6.17 6.91
CA CYS A 75 6.76 -5.90 7.69
C CYS A 75 6.07 -4.63 7.19
N ILE A 76 4.77 -4.50 7.48
CA ILE A 76 4.01 -3.25 7.28
C ILE A 76 3.50 -2.81 8.64
N VAL A 77 3.96 -1.66 9.11
CA VAL A 77 3.58 -1.09 10.41
C VAL A 77 3.16 0.36 10.24
N GLY A 78 2.20 0.82 11.06
CA GLY A 78 1.90 2.24 11.15
C GLY A 78 2.95 2.98 11.98
N GLN A 79 2.93 4.31 11.92
CA GLN A 79 3.72 5.15 12.83
C GLN A 79 3.31 4.88 14.28
N SER A 80 4.25 4.99 15.21
CA SER A 80 4.02 4.77 16.64
C SER A 80 4.36 6.00 17.48
N ALA A 81 4.10 5.96 18.79
CA ALA A 81 4.52 7.05 19.68
C ALA A 81 6.04 7.22 19.74
N ASN A 82 6.80 6.18 19.36
CA ASN A 82 8.27 6.15 19.43
C ASN A 82 8.94 6.21 18.05
N LEU A 83 8.20 5.91 16.97
CA LEU A 83 8.73 5.87 15.61
C LEU A 83 8.05 6.95 14.76
N VAL A 84 8.78 8.04 14.53
CA VAL A 84 8.38 9.25 13.79
C VAL A 84 7.08 9.90 14.34
N PRO A 85 7.02 10.28 15.64
CA PRO A 85 5.81 10.79 16.28
C PRO A 85 5.32 12.12 15.69
N ALA A 86 6.23 12.98 15.23
CA ALA A 86 5.87 14.24 14.57
C ALA A 86 5.17 14.01 13.21
N ASP A 87 5.59 13.00 12.44
CA ASP A 87 4.95 12.65 11.18
C ASP A 87 3.55 12.07 11.41
N LYS A 88 3.31 11.35 12.51
CA LYS A 88 1.97 10.89 12.87
C LYS A 88 0.97 12.04 13.04
N ILE A 89 1.36 13.06 13.80
CA ILE A 89 0.51 14.24 14.02
C ILE A 89 0.26 14.97 12.69
N LEU A 90 1.28 15.08 11.84
CA LEU A 90 1.16 15.74 10.54
C LEU A 90 0.34 14.92 9.53
N TYR A 91 0.50 13.60 9.52
CA TYR A 91 -0.21 12.69 8.62
C TYR A 91 -1.70 12.61 8.98
N GLU A 92 -2.04 12.49 10.27
CA GLU A 92 -3.44 12.54 10.74
C GLU A 92 -4.14 13.85 10.31
N MET A 93 -3.40 14.96 10.28
CA MET A 93 -3.89 16.25 9.80
C MET A 93 -3.94 16.35 8.27
N ARG A 94 -3.08 15.61 7.55
CA ARG A 94 -2.99 15.64 6.08
C ARG A 94 -3.96 14.69 5.39
N ASP A 95 -4.26 13.54 5.98
CA ASP A 95 -5.19 12.52 5.46
C ASP A 95 -6.59 13.09 5.24
N VAL A 96 -7.02 14.02 6.09
CA VAL A 96 -8.28 14.77 5.94
C VAL A 96 -8.21 15.96 4.97
N THR A 97 -7.06 16.18 4.29
CA THR A 97 -6.82 17.31 3.37
C THR A 97 -6.47 16.90 1.92
N ALA A 98 -6.54 15.60 1.59
CA ALA A 98 -6.52 15.04 0.22
C ALA A 98 -5.30 15.44 -0.66
N THR A 99 -4.08 15.02 -0.28
CA THR A 99 -2.83 15.47 -0.96
C THR A 99 -1.89 14.36 -1.43
N VAL A 100 -2.33 13.29 -2.11
CA VAL A 100 -1.38 12.21 -2.46
C VAL A 100 -1.81 11.22 -3.59
N ASP A 101 -0.88 10.87 -4.53
CA ASP A 101 -1.05 9.99 -5.74
C ASP A 101 0.15 9.05 -6.08
N SER A 102 0.02 7.71 -6.32
CA SER A 102 1.14 6.85 -6.82
C SER A 102 0.76 5.55 -7.59
N LEU A 103 1.73 5.02 -8.37
CA LEU A 103 1.68 3.83 -9.26
C LEU A 103 2.59 2.63 -8.81
N PRO A 104 2.31 1.36 -9.24
CA PRO A 104 2.76 0.13 -8.55
C PRO A 104 4.05 -0.62 -8.94
N LEU A 105 4.16 -1.05 -10.21
CA LEU A 105 4.98 -2.23 -10.57
C LEU A 105 6.38 -1.85 -11.02
N ILE A 106 6.48 -0.71 -11.70
CA ILE A 106 7.73 -0.06 -12.08
C ILE A 106 8.60 0.15 -10.82
N THR A 107 7.98 0.54 -9.71
CA THR A 107 8.65 0.82 -8.44
C THR A 107 9.44 -0.37 -7.89
N GLY A 108 8.95 -1.61 -8.04
CA GLY A 108 9.66 -2.80 -7.56
C GLY A 108 10.96 -3.08 -8.32
N GLY A 109 10.93 -2.94 -9.65
CA GLY A 109 12.12 -3.10 -10.49
C GLY A 109 13.17 -2.03 -10.23
N TYR A 110 12.75 -0.77 -10.07
CA TYR A 110 13.63 0.33 -9.68
C TYR A 110 14.28 0.10 -8.31
N LEU A 111 13.51 -0.35 -7.31
CA LEU A 111 14.05 -0.61 -5.97
C LEU A 111 15.14 -1.69 -5.99
N LEU A 112 14.92 -2.80 -6.70
CA LEU A 112 15.94 -3.85 -6.83
C LEU A 112 17.20 -3.36 -7.54
N TRP A 113 17.06 -2.51 -8.56
CA TRP A 113 18.21 -1.92 -9.24
C TRP A 113 18.99 -0.96 -8.33
N LEU A 114 18.30 -0.04 -7.65
CA LEU A 114 18.91 0.95 -6.76
C LEU A 114 19.63 0.32 -5.57
N CYS A 115 19.15 -0.82 -5.07
CA CYS A 115 19.79 -1.56 -3.99
C CYS A 115 20.83 -2.58 -4.48
N GLY A 116 21.23 -2.52 -5.77
CA GLY A 116 22.24 -3.41 -6.36
C GLY A 116 21.83 -4.88 -6.46
N GLN A 117 20.56 -5.19 -6.24
CA GLN A 117 20.00 -6.55 -6.37
C GLN A 117 19.57 -6.86 -7.81
N ALA A 118 19.58 -5.89 -8.71
CA ALA A 118 19.44 -6.08 -10.14
C ALA A 118 20.43 -5.17 -10.90
N VAL A 119 20.89 -5.60 -12.07
CA VAL A 119 21.80 -4.81 -12.93
C VAL A 119 21.06 -3.75 -13.75
N SER A 120 19.74 -3.85 -13.85
CA SER A 120 18.86 -2.88 -14.52
C SER A 120 17.45 -2.95 -13.93
N GLU A 121 16.65 -1.91 -14.18
CA GLU A 121 15.23 -1.88 -13.82
C GLU A 121 14.43 -3.03 -14.44
N SER A 122 14.67 -3.35 -15.72
CA SER A 122 14.04 -4.47 -16.41
C SER A 122 14.36 -5.82 -15.76
N GLN A 123 15.62 -6.07 -15.37
CA GLN A 123 15.96 -7.30 -14.65
C GLN A 123 15.31 -7.32 -13.25
N GLY A 124 15.20 -6.16 -12.59
CA GLY A 124 14.48 -6.03 -11.34
C GLY A 124 13.01 -6.41 -11.49
N ALA A 125 12.34 -5.90 -12.52
CA ALA A 125 10.94 -6.22 -12.82
C ALA A 125 10.74 -7.72 -13.08
N GLU A 126 11.63 -8.37 -13.83
CA GLU A 126 11.61 -9.82 -14.07
C GLU A 126 11.74 -10.63 -12.77
N LYS A 127 12.65 -10.22 -11.87
CA LYS A 127 12.82 -10.86 -10.57
C LYS A 127 11.56 -10.75 -9.70
N ILE A 128 10.93 -9.58 -9.68
CA ILE A 128 9.67 -9.34 -8.96
C ILE A 128 8.55 -10.21 -9.56
N ALA A 129 8.41 -10.24 -10.88
CA ALA A 129 7.40 -11.08 -11.54
C ALA A 129 7.60 -12.56 -11.19
N LYS A 130 8.84 -13.06 -11.24
CA LYS A 130 9.15 -14.45 -10.89
C LYS A 130 8.71 -14.83 -9.48
N VAL A 131 9.02 -14.02 -8.46
CA VAL A 131 8.66 -14.34 -7.06
C VAL A 131 7.17 -14.22 -6.78
N LEU A 132 6.44 -13.45 -7.60
CA LEU A 132 4.98 -13.41 -7.57
C LEU A 132 4.39 -14.68 -8.20
N ASP A 133 4.96 -15.14 -9.31
CA ASP A 133 4.48 -16.31 -10.06
C ASP A 133 4.80 -17.65 -9.38
N ASP A 134 5.98 -17.77 -8.76
CA ASP A 134 6.42 -19.02 -8.12
C ASP A 134 5.93 -19.20 -6.67
N GLY A 135 5.19 -18.23 -6.14
CA GLY A 135 4.60 -18.25 -4.81
C GLY A 135 5.55 -17.85 -3.67
N SER A 136 6.80 -17.50 -3.95
CA SER A 136 7.76 -17.04 -2.93
C SER A 136 7.26 -15.80 -2.18
N ALA A 137 6.69 -14.83 -2.89
CA ALA A 137 6.08 -13.65 -2.30
C ALA A 137 4.90 -14.02 -1.39
N LEU A 138 4.04 -14.96 -1.80
CA LEU A 138 2.93 -15.42 -0.96
C LEU A 138 3.42 -16.09 0.33
N GLN A 139 4.49 -16.90 0.25
CA GLN A 139 5.08 -17.53 1.43
C GLN A 139 5.67 -16.48 2.38
N CYS A 140 6.34 -15.46 1.85
CA CYS A 140 6.87 -14.36 2.65
C CYS A 140 5.73 -13.55 3.30
N PHE A 141 4.65 -13.28 2.57
CA PHE A 141 3.47 -12.61 3.09
C PHE A 141 2.85 -13.36 4.28
N ARG A 142 2.72 -14.69 4.19
CA ARG A 142 2.21 -15.53 5.30
C ARG A 142 3.09 -15.44 6.54
N LYS A 143 4.40 -15.56 6.37
CA LYS A 143 5.36 -15.41 7.47
C LYS A 143 5.27 -14.00 8.09
N MET A 144 5.08 -12.97 7.28
CA MET A 144 4.93 -11.59 7.74
C MET A 144 3.69 -11.43 8.62
N VAL A 145 2.52 -11.88 8.17
CA VAL A 145 1.29 -11.74 8.96
C VAL A 145 1.31 -12.61 10.22
N GLU A 146 1.91 -13.80 10.18
CA GLU A 146 2.14 -14.65 11.36
C GLU A 146 3.02 -13.94 12.40
N ALA A 147 4.14 -13.37 11.95
CA ALA A 147 5.05 -12.61 12.81
C ALA A 147 4.40 -11.34 13.39
N GLN A 148 3.35 -10.82 12.75
CA GLN A 148 2.55 -9.69 13.24
C GLN A 148 1.34 -10.11 14.09
N GLY A 149 1.26 -11.38 14.49
CA GLY A 149 0.28 -11.88 15.48
C GLY A 149 -0.96 -12.56 14.89
N VAL A 150 -1.01 -12.79 13.57
CA VAL A 150 -2.07 -13.61 12.97
C VAL A 150 -1.81 -15.09 13.26
N GLN A 151 -2.86 -15.84 13.65
CA GLN A 151 -2.75 -17.27 13.91
C GLN A 151 -2.30 -18.02 12.64
N PRO A 152 -1.38 -19.01 12.73
CA PRO A 152 -0.83 -19.70 11.55
C PRO A 152 -1.88 -20.31 10.61
N ASP A 153 -2.95 -20.88 11.15
CA ASP A 153 -4.01 -21.49 10.33
C ASP A 153 -4.83 -20.44 9.57
N ILE A 154 -5.03 -19.26 10.17
CA ILE A 154 -5.65 -18.12 9.49
C ILE A 154 -4.72 -17.64 8.38
N ALA A 155 -3.43 -17.44 8.67
CA ALA A 155 -2.43 -16.99 7.70
C ALA A 155 -2.33 -17.91 6.48
N ARG A 156 -2.34 -19.23 6.69
CA ARG A 156 -2.34 -20.24 5.61
C ARG A 156 -3.61 -20.20 4.77
N SER A 157 -4.75 -19.90 5.38
CA SER A 157 -6.07 -19.86 4.72
C SER A 157 -6.44 -18.48 4.15
N LEU A 158 -5.56 -17.47 4.23
CA LEU A 158 -5.79 -16.14 3.62
C LEU A 158 -6.00 -16.17 2.10
N ASN A 159 -5.64 -17.26 1.43
CA ASN A 159 -5.92 -17.47 0.00
C ASN A 159 -7.42 -17.70 -0.27
N SER A 160 -8.18 -18.09 0.75
CA SER A 160 -9.62 -18.22 0.70
C SER A 160 -10.26 -17.00 1.33
N ASN A 161 -11.15 -16.31 0.60
CA ASN A 161 -11.93 -15.16 1.08
C ASN A 161 -12.88 -15.47 2.26
N SER A 162 -12.72 -16.62 2.92
CA SER A 162 -13.57 -17.11 4.01
C SER A 162 -13.37 -16.36 5.32
N ASN A 163 -12.15 -15.86 5.58
CA ASN A 163 -11.79 -15.22 6.84
C ASN A 163 -11.90 -13.69 6.83
N LEU A 164 -12.31 -13.11 5.70
CA LEU A 164 -12.48 -11.66 5.54
C LEU A 164 -13.94 -11.26 5.78
N GLY A 165 -14.14 -10.11 6.42
CA GLY A 165 -15.48 -9.56 6.65
C GLY A 165 -16.21 -9.34 5.32
N LYS A 166 -17.44 -9.85 5.20
CA LYS A 166 -18.29 -9.68 4.02
C LYS A 166 -19.37 -8.64 4.28
N ALA A 167 -19.65 -7.79 3.30
CA ALA A 167 -20.75 -6.86 3.38
C ALA A 167 -22.08 -7.63 3.51
N SER A 168 -23.01 -7.09 4.30
CA SER A 168 -24.37 -7.64 4.44
C SER A 168 -25.19 -7.51 3.15
N HIS A 169 -24.86 -6.55 2.30
CA HIS A 169 -25.51 -6.30 1.03
C HIS A 169 -24.45 -6.13 -0.07
N ILE A 170 -24.65 -6.84 -1.18
CA ILE A 170 -23.81 -6.76 -2.38
C ILE A 170 -24.74 -6.47 -3.54
N GLU A 171 -24.54 -5.35 -4.21
CA GLU A 171 -25.30 -4.95 -5.38
C GLU A 171 -24.34 -4.67 -6.54
N GLU A 172 -24.69 -5.19 -7.72
CA GLU A 172 -23.95 -5.00 -8.96
C GLU A 172 -24.54 -3.84 -9.76
N LEU A 173 -23.73 -2.85 -10.10
CA LEU A 173 -24.14 -1.73 -10.95
C LEU A 173 -24.06 -2.12 -12.42
N ILE A 174 -25.21 -2.19 -13.08
CA ILE A 174 -25.31 -2.53 -14.51
C ILE A 174 -25.12 -1.31 -15.41
N ALA A 175 -24.54 -1.54 -16.60
CA ALA A 175 -24.36 -0.52 -17.61
C ALA A 175 -25.72 0.03 -18.08
N GLN A 176 -25.87 1.36 -18.05
CA GLN A 176 -27.11 2.03 -18.47
C GLN A 176 -27.19 2.24 -19.99
N THR A 177 -26.03 2.19 -20.67
CA THR A 177 -25.87 2.34 -22.11
C THR A 177 -24.84 1.34 -22.62
N THR A 178 -24.96 0.95 -23.89
CA THR A 178 -23.94 0.15 -24.59
C THR A 178 -22.84 1.08 -25.08
N GLY A 179 -21.58 0.69 -24.91
CA GLY A 179 -20.44 1.50 -25.31
C GLY A 179 -19.11 0.96 -24.80
N THR A 180 -18.05 1.75 -24.92
CA THR A 180 -16.72 1.41 -24.43
C THR A 180 -16.42 2.21 -23.17
N VAL A 181 -15.89 1.56 -22.14
CA VAL A 181 -15.52 2.22 -20.88
C VAL A 181 -14.34 3.15 -21.13
N GLU A 182 -14.59 4.46 -21.13
CA GLU A 182 -13.55 5.46 -21.32
C GLU A 182 -12.74 5.71 -20.03
N LEU A 183 -13.41 5.68 -18.88
CA LEU A 183 -12.88 6.14 -17.61
C LEU A 183 -13.63 5.48 -16.46
N ILE A 184 -12.90 5.18 -15.39
CA ILE A 184 -13.46 4.83 -14.07
C ILE A 184 -13.07 5.94 -13.10
N ARG A 185 -14.05 6.69 -12.57
CA ARG A 185 -13.82 7.83 -11.67
C ARG A 185 -13.46 7.36 -10.26
N ALA A 186 -12.17 7.09 -10.03
CA ALA A 186 -11.66 6.56 -8.78
C ALA A 186 -12.05 7.42 -7.56
N ARG A 187 -11.93 8.76 -7.66
CA ARG A 187 -12.33 9.68 -6.58
C ARG A 187 -13.81 9.54 -6.20
N THR A 188 -14.70 9.48 -7.19
CA THR A 188 -16.15 9.33 -6.94
C THR A 188 -16.46 8.02 -6.22
N ILE A 189 -15.81 6.93 -6.62
CA ILE A 189 -15.95 5.64 -5.93
C ILE A 189 -15.47 5.76 -4.48
N ALA A 190 -14.31 6.38 -4.23
CA ALA A 190 -13.79 6.55 -2.89
C ALA A 190 -14.69 7.41 -1.99
N GLU A 191 -15.27 8.50 -2.51
CA GLU A 191 -16.20 9.36 -1.78
C GLU A 191 -17.48 8.61 -1.37
N ILE A 192 -18.01 7.77 -2.27
CA ILE A 192 -19.16 6.89 -1.98
C ILE A 192 -18.78 5.88 -0.91
N LEU A 193 -17.68 5.15 -1.08
CA LEU A 193 -17.21 4.15 -0.11
C LEU A 193 -16.93 4.77 1.27
N ASN A 194 -16.35 5.96 1.31
CA ASN A 194 -16.15 6.70 2.57
C ASN A 194 -17.48 7.05 3.24
N THR A 195 -18.49 7.43 2.47
CA THR A 195 -19.85 7.69 2.99
C THR A 195 -20.50 6.42 3.53
N LEU A 196 -20.21 5.26 2.94
CA LEU A 196 -20.67 3.94 3.40
C LEU A 196 -19.85 3.37 4.57
N GLY A 197 -18.78 4.06 5.01
CA GLY A 197 -17.98 3.67 6.19
C GLY A 197 -16.67 2.95 5.89
N ALA A 198 -16.22 2.88 4.64
CA ALA A 198 -14.92 2.31 4.27
C ALA A 198 -13.72 3.24 4.57
N GLY A 199 -13.98 4.45 5.05
CA GLY A 199 -12.97 5.45 5.37
C GLY A 199 -13.33 6.24 6.63
N ARG A 200 -12.45 7.18 6.98
CA ARG A 200 -12.60 8.05 8.14
C ARG A 200 -12.94 9.47 7.70
N LYS A 201 -13.86 10.12 8.40
CA LYS A 201 -14.06 11.58 8.31
C LYS A 201 -13.29 12.30 9.42
N LYS A 202 -13.06 11.61 10.54
CA LYS A 202 -12.22 12.01 11.67
C LYS A 202 -11.28 10.86 12.04
N ALA A 203 -10.09 11.18 12.57
CA ALA A 203 -9.08 10.18 12.92
C ALA A 203 -9.59 9.06 13.86
N THR A 204 -10.59 9.35 14.70
CA THR A 204 -11.19 8.41 15.65
C THR A 204 -12.29 7.52 15.06
N ASP A 205 -12.70 7.75 13.81
CA ASP A 205 -13.78 6.98 13.21
C ASP A 205 -13.37 5.52 13.02
N VAL A 206 -14.32 4.61 13.33
CA VAL A 206 -14.16 3.18 13.11
C VAL A 206 -14.44 2.88 11.64
N ILE A 207 -13.52 2.17 10.98
CA ILE A 207 -13.69 1.74 9.60
C ILE A 207 -14.49 0.44 9.57
N ASN A 208 -15.49 0.37 8.70
CA ASN A 208 -16.14 -0.88 8.35
C ASN A 208 -15.35 -1.60 7.25
N HIS A 209 -14.53 -2.57 7.64
CA HIS A 209 -13.68 -3.35 6.72
C HIS A 209 -14.45 -4.28 5.77
N SER A 210 -15.76 -4.47 5.98
CA SER A 210 -16.57 -5.28 5.06
C SER A 210 -17.04 -4.50 3.84
N ILE A 211 -16.97 -3.17 3.87
CA ILE A 211 -17.43 -2.29 2.78
C ILE A 211 -16.31 -2.11 1.76
N GLY A 212 -16.66 -2.25 0.48
CA GLY A 212 -15.73 -2.08 -0.62
C GLY A 212 -16.45 -2.02 -1.96
N ALA A 213 -15.68 -1.89 -3.04
CA ALA A 213 -16.16 -2.01 -4.41
C ALA A 213 -15.23 -2.93 -5.19
N GLU A 214 -15.82 -3.69 -6.12
CA GLU A 214 -15.10 -4.51 -7.08
C GLU A 214 -15.31 -3.94 -8.48
N LEU A 215 -14.21 -3.77 -9.23
CA LEU A 215 -14.28 -3.31 -10.61
C LEU A 215 -14.44 -4.52 -11.53
N LEU A 216 -15.64 -4.68 -12.06
CA LEU A 216 -15.99 -5.77 -12.98
C LEU A 216 -15.68 -5.46 -14.44
N VAL A 217 -15.25 -4.23 -14.72
CA VAL A 217 -14.91 -3.76 -16.06
C VAL A 217 -13.58 -3.02 -16.06
N ARG A 218 -12.92 -2.98 -17.20
CA ARG A 218 -11.68 -2.24 -17.41
C ARG A 218 -11.88 -1.10 -18.40
N VAL A 219 -11.08 -0.05 -18.27
CA VAL A 219 -10.99 1.00 -19.30
C VAL A 219 -10.62 0.35 -20.64
N GLY A 220 -11.32 0.73 -21.70
CA GLY A 220 -11.22 0.15 -23.03
C GLY A 220 -12.12 -1.06 -23.29
N GLN A 221 -12.76 -1.62 -22.27
CA GLN A 221 -13.69 -2.74 -22.44
C GLN A 221 -15.03 -2.27 -23.03
N HIS A 222 -15.55 -3.03 -23.99
CA HIS A 222 -16.91 -2.85 -24.48
C HIS A 222 -17.94 -3.46 -23.50
N VAL A 223 -19.00 -2.73 -23.19
CA VAL A 223 -20.09 -3.13 -22.29
C VAL A 223 -21.44 -2.96 -22.99
N GLU A 224 -22.38 -3.83 -22.65
CA GLU A 224 -23.75 -3.77 -23.18
C GLU A 224 -24.74 -3.33 -22.10
N LYS A 225 -25.71 -2.51 -22.49
CA LYS A 225 -26.78 -2.06 -21.60
C LYS A 225 -27.51 -3.25 -20.97
N GLY A 226 -27.66 -3.21 -19.64
CA GLY A 226 -28.43 -4.21 -18.89
C GLY A 226 -27.78 -5.58 -18.76
N LYS A 227 -26.60 -5.81 -19.34
CA LYS A 227 -25.83 -7.03 -19.11
C LYS A 227 -24.96 -6.89 -17.87
N ARG A 228 -24.89 -7.98 -17.10
CA ARG A 228 -23.93 -8.16 -16.03
C ARG A 228 -22.56 -8.47 -16.61
N ASN A 229 -21.52 -7.94 -15.98
CA ASN A 229 -20.14 -8.20 -16.36
C ASN A 229 -19.55 -9.06 -15.24
N SER A 230 -19.52 -10.37 -15.43
CA SER A 230 -18.97 -11.34 -14.46
C SER A 230 -17.64 -11.90 -14.96
#